data_AF-A0A953XQR2-F1
#
_entry.id   AF-A0A953XQR2-F1
#
_cell.length_a   1.000
_cell.length_b   1.000
_cell.length_c   1.000
_cell.angle_alpha   90.00
_cell.angle_beta   90.00
_cell.angle_gamma   90.00
#
_symmetry.space_group_name_H-M   'P 1'
#
loop_
_entity.id
_entity.type
_entity.pdbx_description
1 polymer ?
#
loop_
_entity_poly.entity_id
_entity_poly.type
_entity_poly.pdbx_seq_one_letter_code
_entity_poly.pdbx_strand_id
1 'polypeptide(L)'
;MFHRLTIACACAAVICLALAVVVRAQAVKSDKNLTDKEKAAIAQQVRVLLKQSCYRCHGDPKFKASGKINYILDHKRVVSKLVDLKKPEESDLYTIIEDGEMPRVKSETTGRYVGTKLPQADIDLVLDWIKAGAPAWTEPMKWEKVADVDVPYTNLCEGPNGTIICVALRADGDKTSVYDFKQWKLLDTQGPSSQAQMAYDSKRRVTVAFDLETRETWEFSSKWTKVATKDSPEKREHTQIAFDSGRGVVVLYGGIAKGGGTLADTWEFNGKAWASVQTVGRPAAGAGCMAYDVKNKVCVLHGGALNETWLYEGKDWTKKATATTPGARNYAGSCWDPVGQRVLLYGGSKDNALSHELWAFDGDDWTLLDAEGELPKMNGAFIYYNSARKKLYHLAGTMHTLDLK
;
A
#
# COMPACT_ATOMS: atom_id res chain seq x y z
N MET A 1 -48.11 -23.82 -38.11
CA MET A 1 -48.98 -22.63 -37.94
C MET A 1 -49.17 -22.43 -36.44
N PHE A 2 -48.33 -21.60 -35.80
CA PHE A 2 -48.53 -20.16 -35.51
C PHE A 2 -49.28 -19.90 -34.19
N HIS A 3 -48.50 -19.54 -33.15
CA HIS A 3 -48.67 -18.52 -32.08
C HIS A 3 -48.06 -19.06 -30.76
N ARG A 4 -46.91 -18.61 -30.21
CA ARG A 4 -46.35 -17.31 -29.76
C ARG A 4 -47.03 -16.68 -28.52
N LEU A 5 -46.18 -16.34 -27.54
CA LEU A 5 -46.30 -15.37 -26.41
C LEU A 5 -47.13 -15.83 -25.18
N THR A 6 -46.80 -15.61 -23.89
CA THR A 6 -45.81 -14.77 -23.18
C THR A 6 -45.75 -15.11 -21.66
N ILE A 7 -44.61 -14.80 -21.01
CA ILE A 7 -44.41 -14.29 -19.62
C ILE A 7 -44.53 -15.25 -18.39
N ALA A 8 -43.34 -15.57 -17.86
CA ALA A 8 -42.84 -15.50 -16.47
C ALA A 8 -43.72 -15.91 -15.26
N CYS A 9 -43.18 -16.79 -14.41
CA CYS A 9 -42.76 -16.42 -13.04
C CYS A 9 -41.96 -17.52 -12.33
N ALA A 10 -40.77 -17.12 -11.88
CA ALA A 10 -39.99 -17.55 -10.72
C ALA A 10 -40.27 -18.92 -10.06
N CYS A 11 -39.30 -19.84 -10.17
CA CYS A 11 -38.88 -20.76 -9.09
C CYS A 11 -37.60 -21.52 -9.51
N ALA A 12 -36.42 -20.96 -9.25
CA ALA A 12 -35.15 -21.70 -9.10
C ALA A 12 -34.01 -20.72 -8.76
N ALA A 13 -33.93 -20.28 -7.50
CA ALA A 13 -32.75 -19.59 -7.00
C ALA A 13 -32.61 -19.82 -5.49
N VAL A 14 -32.22 -21.04 -5.08
CA VAL A 14 -31.60 -21.30 -3.78
C VAL A 14 -30.64 -22.48 -3.97
N ILE A 15 -29.52 -22.45 -3.26
CA ILE A 15 -28.40 -23.41 -3.21
C ILE A 15 -27.23 -23.02 -4.13
N CYS A 16 -26.54 -21.95 -3.73
CA CYS A 16 -25.09 -21.86 -3.82
C CYS A 16 -24.63 -20.94 -2.68
N LEU A 17 -24.46 -21.53 -1.50
CA LEU A 17 -23.96 -20.82 -0.32
C LEU A 17 -22.96 -21.73 0.41
N ALA A 18 -21.82 -21.12 0.72
CA ALA A 18 -20.79 -21.56 1.67
C ALA A 18 -19.83 -22.68 1.24
N LEU A 19 -18.82 -22.31 0.44
CA LEU A 19 -17.46 -22.86 0.54
C LEU A 19 -16.45 -21.72 0.24
N ALA A 20 -16.47 -20.69 1.07
CA ALA A 20 -15.46 -19.62 1.06
C ALA A 20 -15.31 -19.07 2.49
N VAL A 21 -14.73 -19.89 3.38
CA VAL A 21 -14.31 -19.48 4.74
C VAL A 21 -12.97 -20.14 5.04
N VAL A 22 -11.89 -19.63 4.43
CA VAL A 22 -10.48 -19.71 4.88
C VAL A 22 -9.80 -18.61 4.03
N VAL A 23 -9.68 -17.34 4.42
CA VAL A 23 -8.80 -16.77 5.43
C VAL A 23 -9.26 -15.32 5.69
N ARG A 24 -10.03 -15.07 6.75
CA ARG A 24 -10.07 -13.81 7.49
C ARG A 24 -10.84 -14.06 8.77
N ALA A 25 -10.33 -13.51 9.86
CA ALA A 25 -10.91 -13.68 11.19
C ALA A 25 -11.19 -15.15 11.53
N GLN A 26 -10.17 -15.85 12.03
CA GLN A 26 -10.49 -16.54 13.27
C GLN A 26 -10.96 -15.44 14.22
N ALA A 27 -12.27 -15.24 14.32
CA ALA A 27 -12.86 -14.90 15.60
C ALA A 27 -12.13 -15.82 16.58
N VAL A 28 -11.31 -15.23 17.45
CA VAL A 28 -10.50 -15.97 18.41
C VAL A 28 -11.47 -16.90 19.09
N LYS A 29 -11.33 -18.19 18.77
CA LYS A 29 -12.00 -19.24 19.51
C LYS A 29 -11.48 -19.05 20.91
N SER A 30 -12.36 -18.53 21.77
CA SER A 30 -12.26 -18.70 23.19
C SER A 30 -11.78 -20.14 23.46
N ASP A 31 -10.68 -20.25 24.20
CA ASP A 31 -10.04 -21.48 24.65
C ASP A 31 -9.16 -22.32 23.70
N LYS A 32 -8.43 -21.76 22.72
CA LYS A 32 -7.36 -22.54 22.04
C LYS A 32 -5.97 -21.90 22.03
N ASN A 33 -4.99 -22.73 22.38
CA ASN A 33 -3.55 -22.50 22.25
C ASN A 33 -3.19 -22.03 20.83
N LEU A 34 -3.06 -20.71 20.66
CA LEU A 34 -2.49 -20.12 19.45
C LEU A 34 -1.12 -20.75 19.16
N THR A 35 -0.85 -21.01 17.89
CA THR A 35 0.49 -21.38 17.43
C THR A 35 1.47 -20.24 17.70
N ASP A 36 2.78 -20.53 17.75
CA ASP A 36 3.80 -19.49 17.95
C ASP A 36 3.75 -18.40 16.85
N LYS A 37 3.35 -18.78 15.63
CA LYS A 37 3.16 -17.85 14.52
C LYS A 37 1.96 -16.92 14.75
N GLU A 38 0.83 -17.45 15.22
CA GLU A 38 -0.35 -16.64 15.54
C GLU A 38 -0.08 -15.74 16.76
N LYS A 39 0.66 -16.23 17.75
CA LYS A 39 1.12 -15.43 18.91
C LYS A 39 2.03 -14.27 18.48
N ALA A 40 2.96 -14.51 17.55
CA ALA A 40 3.80 -13.47 17.01
C ALA A 40 2.99 -12.43 16.21
N ALA A 41 2.02 -12.87 15.41
CA ALA A 41 1.16 -11.99 14.62
C ALA A 41 0.29 -11.08 15.50
N ILE A 42 -0.36 -11.63 16.52
CA ILE A 42 -1.20 -10.83 17.43
C ILE A 42 -0.37 -9.86 18.28
N ALA A 43 0.83 -10.28 18.73
CA ALA A 43 1.76 -9.40 19.42
C ALA A 43 2.20 -8.22 18.55
N GLN A 44 2.46 -8.47 17.25
CA GLN A 44 2.80 -7.41 16.30
C GLN A 44 1.64 -6.42 16.11
N GLN A 45 0.42 -6.92 15.91
CA GLN A 45 -0.76 -6.06 15.70
C GLN A 45 -1.07 -5.20 16.93
N VAL A 46 -1.01 -5.77 18.14
CA VAL A 46 -1.19 -5.00 19.39
C VAL A 46 -0.10 -3.95 19.55
N ARG A 47 1.16 -4.27 19.27
CA ARG A 47 2.24 -3.27 19.34
C ARG A 47 1.97 -2.10 18.38
N VAL A 48 1.55 -2.39 17.14
CA VAL A 48 1.19 -1.36 16.14
C VAL A 48 0.03 -0.50 16.63
N LEU A 49 -1.03 -1.11 17.15
CA LEU A 49 -2.19 -0.42 17.70
C LEU A 49 -1.81 0.53 18.84
N LEU A 50 -1.04 0.03 19.82
CA LEU A 50 -0.58 0.82 20.96
C LEU A 50 0.33 1.99 20.52
N LYS A 51 1.18 1.75 19.51
CA LYS A 51 2.05 2.75 18.91
C LYS A 51 1.26 3.85 18.20
N GLN A 52 0.27 3.49 17.39
CA GLN A 52 -0.62 4.48 16.75
C GLN A 52 -1.38 5.30 17.78
N SER A 53 -1.90 4.66 18.83
CA SER A 53 -2.59 5.33 19.92
C SER A 53 -1.70 6.35 20.65
N CYS A 54 -0.40 6.06 20.79
CA CYS A 54 0.56 7.02 21.35
C CYS A 54 0.78 8.23 20.42
N TYR A 55 1.07 8.00 19.14
CA TYR A 55 1.40 9.09 18.22
C TYR A 55 0.21 9.98 17.89
N ARG A 56 -1.01 9.45 17.96
CA ARG A 56 -2.23 10.23 17.77
C ARG A 56 -2.33 11.43 18.73
N CYS A 57 -1.74 11.34 19.93
CA CYS A 57 -1.88 12.40 20.94
C CYS A 57 -0.57 13.01 21.44
N HIS A 58 0.55 12.31 21.30
CA HIS A 58 1.86 12.90 21.59
C HIS A 58 2.50 13.54 20.35
N GLY A 59 1.98 13.29 19.15
CA GLY A 59 2.65 13.65 17.91
C GLY A 59 3.84 12.72 17.62
N ASP A 60 4.49 12.93 16.48
CA ASP A 60 5.73 12.23 16.14
C ASP A 60 6.83 12.57 17.18
N PRO A 61 7.60 11.60 17.71
CA PRO A 61 8.68 11.83 18.67
C PRO A 61 9.74 12.84 18.22
N LYS A 62 9.82 13.17 16.92
CA LYS A 62 10.64 14.27 16.40
C LYS A 62 10.18 15.66 16.87
N PHE A 63 8.94 15.79 17.35
CA PHE A 63 8.41 16.98 18.00
C PHE A 63 8.26 16.68 19.49
N LYS A 64 8.86 17.53 20.34
CA LYS A 64 8.95 17.34 21.80
C LYS A 64 7.57 17.13 22.44
N ALA A 65 7.10 15.89 22.49
CA ALA A 65 5.98 15.50 23.32
C ALA A 65 6.44 15.52 24.77
N SER A 66 5.77 16.29 25.63
CA SER A 66 5.95 16.16 27.08
C SER A 66 5.36 14.81 27.53
N GLY A 67 6.19 13.97 28.16
CA GLY A 67 5.82 12.64 28.64
C GLY A 67 6.75 11.52 28.15
N LYS A 68 6.73 10.36 28.80
CA LYS A 68 7.53 9.18 28.40
C LYS A 68 6.92 8.51 27.16
N ILE A 69 7.04 9.15 25.99
CA ILE A 69 6.73 8.52 24.71
C ILE A 69 7.46 7.17 24.64
N ASN A 70 6.79 6.12 24.16
CA ASN A 70 7.25 4.71 24.18
C ASN A 70 7.12 3.96 25.52
N TYR A 71 6.53 4.53 26.58
CA TYR A 71 6.26 3.79 27.83
C TYR A 71 5.48 2.49 27.58
N ILE A 72 4.48 2.54 26.69
CA ILE A 72 3.62 1.40 26.34
C ILE A 72 4.27 0.43 25.33
N LEU A 73 5.42 0.80 24.75
CA LEU A 73 6.14 -0.05 23.80
C LEU A 73 7.21 -0.93 24.50
N ASP A 74 7.46 -0.71 25.80
CA ASP A 74 8.28 -1.58 26.65
C ASP A 74 7.44 -2.80 27.10
N HIS A 75 7.55 -3.92 26.37
CA HIS A 75 6.77 -5.15 26.62
C HIS A 75 6.83 -5.59 28.08
N LYS A 76 8.05 -5.73 28.63
CA LYS A 76 8.26 -6.22 30.00
C LYS A 76 7.53 -5.34 31.00
N ARG A 77 7.59 -4.03 30.79
CA ARG A 77 6.92 -3.07 31.66
C ARG A 77 5.40 -3.17 31.55
N VAL A 78 4.86 -3.19 30.33
CA VAL A 78 3.42 -3.32 30.09
C VAL A 78 2.87 -4.57 30.76
N VAL A 79 3.49 -5.73 30.50
CA VAL A 79 3.03 -7.00 31.08
C VAL A 79 3.15 -6.98 32.60
N SER A 80 4.24 -6.46 33.17
CA SER A 80 4.42 -6.45 34.63
C SER A 80 3.50 -5.50 35.39
N LYS A 81 2.98 -4.45 34.75
CA LYS A 81 2.27 -3.36 35.44
C LYS A 81 0.81 -3.21 35.05
N LEU A 82 0.42 -3.65 33.85
CA LEU A 82 -0.88 -3.34 33.29
C LEU A 82 -1.64 -4.59 32.83
N VAL A 83 -1.06 -5.78 32.98
CA VAL A 83 -1.65 -7.04 32.51
C VAL A 83 -1.77 -8.02 33.66
N ASP A 84 -2.99 -8.49 33.94
CA ASP A 84 -3.25 -9.65 34.79
C ASP A 84 -3.46 -10.88 33.91
N LEU A 85 -2.44 -11.75 33.84
CA LEU A 85 -2.49 -12.97 33.04
C LEU A 85 -3.45 -14.04 33.61
N LYS A 86 -3.83 -13.94 34.89
CA LYS A 86 -4.80 -14.84 35.51
C LYS A 86 -6.22 -14.36 35.30
N LYS A 87 -6.39 -13.05 35.16
CA LYS A 87 -7.68 -12.40 34.95
C LYS A 87 -7.59 -11.35 33.84
N PRO A 88 -7.53 -11.77 32.57
CA PRO A 88 -7.37 -10.89 31.42
C PRO A 88 -8.33 -9.69 31.41
N GLU A 89 -9.60 -9.91 31.73
CA GLU A 89 -10.65 -8.88 31.76
C GLU A 89 -10.48 -7.86 32.90
N GLU A 90 -9.74 -8.20 33.96
CA GLU A 90 -9.43 -7.28 35.07
C GLU A 90 -8.10 -6.52 34.83
N SER A 91 -7.44 -6.71 33.68
CA SER A 91 -6.18 -6.03 33.36
C SER A 91 -6.36 -4.52 33.20
N ASP A 92 -5.57 -3.72 33.91
CA ASP A 92 -5.58 -2.25 33.78
C ASP A 92 -5.46 -1.78 32.32
N LEU A 93 -4.62 -2.44 31.51
CA LEU A 93 -4.47 -2.11 30.08
C LEU A 93 -5.79 -2.26 29.32
N TYR A 94 -6.54 -3.32 29.61
CA TYR A 94 -7.81 -3.60 28.95
C TYR A 94 -8.84 -2.52 29.32
N THR A 95 -8.99 -2.24 30.62
CA THR A 95 -9.89 -1.19 31.13
C THR A 95 -9.54 0.19 30.56
N ILE A 96 -8.24 0.56 30.54
CA ILE A 96 -7.78 1.85 29.99
C ILE A 96 -8.17 2.02 28.51
N ILE A 97 -8.10 0.93 27.73
CA ILE A 97 -8.42 0.94 26.30
C ILE A 97 -9.94 0.93 26.09
N GLU A 98 -10.68 0.13 26.87
CA GLU A 98 -12.13 0.04 26.81
C GLU A 98 -12.82 1.35 27.20
N ASP A 99 -12.35 2.00 28.27
CA ASP A 99 -12.87 3.27 28.78
C ASP A 99 -12.47 4.47 27.89
N GLY A 100 -11.62 4.22 26.88
CA GLY A 100 -11.13 5.25 25.96
C GLY A 100 -10.18 6.23 26.62
N GLU A 101 -9.65 5.93 27.81
CA GLU A 101 -8.70 6.81 28.51
C GLU A 101 -7.37 6.96 27.76
N MET A 102 -7.09 6.09 26.80
CA MET A 102 -6.03 6.28 25.82
C MET A 102 -6.56 6.31 24.38
N PRO A 103 -6.45 7.46 23.68
CA PRO A 103 -5.90 8.72 24.15
C PRO A 103 -6.97 9.70 24.65
N ARG A 104 -6.63 10.38 25.76
CA ARG A 104 -7.29 11.56 26.31
C ARG A 104 -6.91 12.81 25.50
N VAL A 105 -7.86 13.40 24.77
CA VAL A 105 -7.68 14.70 24.09
C VAL A 105 -8.24 15.80 24.97
N LYS A 106 -7.48 16.89 25.15
CA LYS A 106 -7.98 18.05 25.90
C LYS A 106 -9.05 18.76 25.05
N SER A 107 -10.29 18.73 25.49
CA SER A 107 -11.40 19.45 24.87
C SER A 107 -11.12 20.95 24.85
N GLU A 108 -11.23 21.58 23.67
CA GLU A 108 -11.08 23.03 23.52
C GLU A 108 -12.23 23.81 24.18
N THR A 109 -13.43 23.21 24.25
CA THR A 109 -14.62 23.81 24.84
C THR A 109 -14.69 23.66 26.35
N THR A 110 -14.25 22.52 26.91
CA THR A 110 -14.40 22.25 28.35
C THR A 110 -13.08 22.25 29.13
N GLY A 111 -11.93 22.26 28.44
CA GLY A 111 -10.61 22.13 29.04
C GLY A 111 -10.34 20.77 29.71
N ARG A 112 -11.31 19.85 29.71
CA ARG A 112 -11.19 18.50 30.27
C ARG A 112 -10.60 17.54 29.24
N TYR A 113 -9.84 16.56 29.73
CA TYR A 113 -9.38 15.45 28.92
C TYR A 113 -10.55 14.48 28.65
N VAL A 114 -10.88 14.30 27.38
CA VAL A 114 -11.95 13.40 26.91
C VAL A 114 -11.29 12.32 26.04
N GLY A 115 -11.54 11.07 26.40
CA GLY A 115 -11.09 9.90 25.65
C GLY A 115 -11.89 9.68 24.37
N THR A 116 -11.26 9.09 23.34
CA THR A 116 -12.01 8.47 22.24
C THR A 116 -11.87 6.96 22.37
N LYS A 117 -12.99 6.28 22.65
CA LYS A 117 -13.04 4.81 22.72
C LYS A 117 -12.55 4.24 21.39
N LEU A 118 -11.64 3.28 21.46
CA LEU A 118 -11.18 2.57 20.26
C LEU A 118 -12.33 1.73 19.66
N PRO A 119 -12.30 1.43 18.36
CA PRO A 119 -13.22 0.46 17.76
C PRO A 119 -13.23 -0.86 18.55
N GLN A 120 -14.40 -1.51 18.65
CA GLN A 120 -14.51 -2.75 19.42
C GLN A 120 -13.52 -3.84 18.96
N ALA A 121 -13.25 -3.93 17.65
CA ALA A 121 -12.27 -4.86 17.11
C ALA A 121 -10.83 -4.63 17.64
N ASP A 122 -10.45 -3.37 17.90
CA ASP A 122 -9.13 -3.04 18.46
C ASP A 122 -9.07 -3.37 19.96
N ILE A 123 -10.18 -3.21 20.67
CA ILE A 123 -10.33 -3.62 22.08
C ILE A 123 -10.21 -5.14 22.18
N ASP A 124 -10.95 -5.86 21.34
CA ASP A 124 -10.96 -7.32 21.29
C ASP A 124 -9.56 -7.85 20.97
N LEU A 125 -8.83 -7.22 20.03
CA LEU A 125 -7.45 -7.58 19.68
C LEU A 125 -6.49 -7.52 20.89
N VAL A 126 -6.61 -6.48 21.73
CA VAL A 126 -5.79 -6.37 22.94
C VAL A 126 -6.17 -7.43 23.96
N LEU A 127 -7.47 -7.68 24.15
CA LEU A 127 -7.96 -8.71 25.06
C LEU A 127 -7.46 -10.10 24.64
N ASP A 128 -7.53 -10.41 23.35
CA ASP A 128 -7.06 -11.67 22.78
C ASP A 128 -5.54 -11.85 22.97
N TRP A 129 -4.76 -10.78 22.83
CA TRP A 129 -3.33 -10.81 23.14
C TRP A 129 -3.05 -11.10 24.62
N ILE A 130 -3.80 -10.47 25.54
CA ILE A 130 -3.67 -10.75 26.98
C ILE A 130 -4.03 -12.22 27.26
N LYS A 131 -5.16 -12.70 26.74
CA LYS A 131 -5.62 -14.10 26.87
C LYS A 131 -4.64 -15.10 26.28
N ALA A 132 -3.90 -14.72 25.25
CA ALA A 132 -2.82 -15.52 24.66
C ALA A 132 -1.54 -15.61 25.51
N GLY A 133 -1.54 -15.04 26.73
CA GLY A 133 -0.38 -14.98 27.62
C GLY A 133 0.52 -13.77 27.36
N ALA A 134 -0.02 -12.72 26.74
CA ALA A 134 0.70 -11.49 26.38
C ALA A 134 2.05 -11.76 25.68
N PRO A 135 2.07 -12.52 24.56
CA PRO A 135 3.30 -12.88 23.88
C PRO A 135 4.18 -11.66 23.56
N ALA A 136 5.50 -11.86 23.62
CA ALA A 136 6.49 -10.80 23.42
C ALA A 136 6.33 -10.08 22.09
N TRP A 137 6.58 -8.77 22.10
CA TRP A 137 6.66 -7.98 20.87
C TRP A 137 7.63 -8.59 19.87
N THR A 138 7.21 -8.68 18.61
CA THR A 138 8.12 -8.95 17.51
C THR A 138 8.97 -7.72 17.24
N GLU A 139 10.26 -7.90 16.97
CA GLU A 139 11.12 -6.81 16.55
C GLU A 139 10.57 -6.12 15.30
N PRO A 140 10.38 -4.78 15.30
CA PRO A 140 9.89 -4.05 14.15
C PRO A 140 10.87 -4.18 12.97
N MET A 141 10.35 -4.01 11.76
CA MET A 141 11.22 -3.80 10.60
C MET A 141 11.90 -2.43 10.73
N LYS A 142 13.16 -2.32 10.32
CA LYS A 142 13.96 -1.10 10.50
C LYS A 142 14.33 -0.51 9.15
N TRP A 143 13.91 0.73 8.93
CA TRP A 143 14.39 1.56 7.84
C TRP A 143 15.84 1.96 8.13
N GLU A 144 16.67 1.74 7.12
CA GLU A 144 18.10 2.06 7.14
C GLU A 144 18.40 3.01 5.98
N LYS A 145 19.02 4.15 6.27
CA LYS A 145 19.50 5.06 5.22
C LYS A 145 20.69 4.44 4.51
N VAL A 146 20.63 4.42 3.17
CA VAL A 146 21.69 3.89 2.31
C VAL A 146 22.53 5.01 1.69
N ALA A 147 21.88 6.10 1.25
CA ALA A 147 22.57 7.23 0.60
C ALA A 147 21.72 8.51 0.63
N ASP A 148 22.38 9.66 0.50
CA ASP A 148 21.75 10.90 0.04
C ASP A 148 21.67 10.87 -1.50
N VAL A 149 20.55 11.34 -2.06
CA VAL A 149 20.32 11.28 -3.51
C VAL A 149 19.90 12.67 -4.00
N ASP A 150 20.84 13.36 -4.65
CA ASP A 150 20.65 14.69 -5.20
C ASP A 150 20.18 14.62 -6.66
N VAL A 151 19.03 13.95 -6.86
CA VAL A 151 18.37 13.90 -8.16
C VAL A 151 16.91 14.31 -7.95
N PRO A 152 16.42 15.37 -8.59
CA PRO A 152 15.00 15.69 -8.60
C PRO A 152 14.27 14.64 -9.46
N TYR A 153 13.49 13.75 -8.85
CA TYR A 153 12.71 12.75 -9.57
C TYR A 153 11.22 12.89 -9.36
N THR A 154 10.48 12.36 -10.33
CA THR A 154 9.02 12.34 -10.39
C THR A 154 8.46 10.91 -10.36
N ASN A 155 9.29 9.91 -10.67
CA ASN A 155 8.90 8.50 -10.62
C ASN A 155 10.13 7.56 -10.53
N LEU A 156 9.90 6.34 -10.08
CA LEU A 156 10.91 5.28 -10.08
C LEU A 156 10.32 3.91 -10.43
N CYS A 157 11.16 3.02 -10.93
CA CYS A 157 10.79 1.64 -11.21
C CYS A 157 12.01 0.72 -11.14
N GLU A 158 11.78 -0.57 -10.87
CA GLU A 158 12.80 -1.59 -11.05
C GLU A 158 13.22 -1.63 -12.53
N GLY A 159 14.54 -1.71 -12.73
CA GLY A 159 15.13 -1.89 -14.04
C GLY A 159 15.77 -3.27 -14.21
N PRO A 160 16.16 -3.61 -15.45
CA PRO A 160 16.87 -4.84 -15.75
C PRO A 160 18.16 -4.95 -14.93
N ASN A 161 18.53 -6.18 -14.57
CA ASN A 161 19.75 -6.48 -13.78
C ASN A 161 19.81 -5.79 -12.41
N GLY A 162 18.65 -5.43 -11.82
CA GLY A 162 18.57 -4.79 -10.52
C GLY A 162 18.99 -3.31 -10.52
N THR A 163 18.94 -2.67 -11.69
CA THR A 163 19.10 -1.20 -11.83
C THR A 163 17.88 -0.48 -11.26
N ILE A 164 18.05 0.80 -10.90
CA ILE A 164 16.91 1.69 -10.64
C ILE A 164 16.74 2.58 -11.84
N ILE A 165 15.51 2.64 -12.34
CA ILE A 165 15.14 3.64 -13.31
C ILE A 165 14.46 4.77 -12.57
N CYS A 166 15.01 5.97 -12.69
CA CYS A 166 14.39 7.19 -12.18
C CYS A 166 13.96 8.05 -13.35
N VAL A 167 12.89 8.80 -13.16
CA VAL A 167 12.44 9.83 -14.07
C VAL A 167 12.72 11.16 -13.39
N ALA A 168 13.48 12.07 -14.03
CA ALA A 168 14.05 13.25 -13.36
C ALA A 168 13.75 14.58 -14.08
N LEU A 169 13.45 15.63 -13.31
CA LEU A 169 13.34 17.01 -13.77
C LEU A 169 14.72 17.66 -13.70
N ARG A 170 15.57 17.46 -14.71
CA ARG A 170 16.93 18.01 -14.68
C ARG A 170 16.97 19.46 -15.13
N ALA A 171 17.98 20.20 -14.68
CA ALA A 171 18.25 21.55 -15.15
C ALA A 171 18.58 21.63 -16.65
N ASP A 172 19.00 20.52 -17.26
CA ASP A 172 19.31 20.39 -18.70
C ASP A 172 18.09 19.97 -19.56
N GLY A 173 16.92 19.76 -18.95
CA GLY A 173 15.67 19.47 -19.64
C GLY A 173 14.79 18.42 -18.94
N ASP A 174 13.58 18.28 -19.45
CA ASP A 174 12.54 17.37 -18.95
C ASP A 174 12.71 15.95 -19.53
N LYS A 175 13.76 15.22 -19.12
CA LYS A 175 14.06 13.86 -19.64
C LYS A 175 14.41 12.83 -18.56
N THR A 176 13.99 11.59 -18.79
CA THR A 176 14.24 10.42 -17.94
C THR A 176 15.73 10.11 -17.83
N SER A 177 16.20 9.89 -16.60
CA SER A 177 17.60 9.60 -16.28
C SER A 177 17.71 8.24 -15.60
N VAL A 178 18.35 7.28 -16.28
CA VAL A 178 18.52 5.94 -15.71
C VAL A 178 19.79 5.88 -14.90
N TYR A 179 19.75 5.31 -13.69
CA TYR A 179 20.92 5.21 -12.81
C TYR A 179 21.27 3.75 -12.52
N ASP A 180 22.55 3.40 -12.63
CA ASP A 180 23.04 2.17 -11.99
C ASP A 180 23.04 2.40 -10.47
N PHE A 181 22.22 1.64 -9.76
CA PHE A 181 22.13 1.68 -8.31
C PHE A 181 23.47 1.48 -7.59
N LYS A 182 24.39 0.68 -8.16
CA LYS A 182 25.67 0.38 -7.50
C LYS A 182 26.59 1.59 -7.44
N GLN A 183 26.47 2.51 -8.39
CA GLN A 183 27.43 3.60 -8.58
C GLN A 183 26.79 4.97 -8.78
N TRP A 184 25.46 5.03 -8.81
CA TRP A 184 24.70 6.23 -9.20
C TRP A 184 25.18 6.82 -10.53
N LYS A 185 25.57 5.95 -11.46
CA LYS A 185 26.04 6.34 -12.78
C LYS A 185 24.85 6.53 -13.70
N LEU A 186 24.75 7.70 -14.31
CA LEU A 186 23.81 7.99 -15.38
C LEU A 186 24.08 7.07 -16.59
N LEU A 187 23.07 6.30 -17.00
CA LEU A 187 23.16 5.32 -18.08
C LEU A 187 22.55 5.85 -19.39
N ASP A 188 21.48 6.63 -19.31
CA ASP A 188 20.80 7.17 -20.49
C ASP A 188 19.98 8.42 -20.12
N THR A 189 19.88 9.36 -21.07
CA THR A 189 19.10 10.61 -20.99
C THR A 189 18.18 10.82 -22.21
N GLN A 190 18.19 9.92 -23.19
CA GLN A 190 17.38 10.06 -24.41
C GLN A 190 16.01 9.36 -24.30
N GLY A 191 15.51 9.22 -23.07
CA GLY A 191 14.25 8.56 -22.75
C GLY A 191 13.03 9.48 -22.78
N PRO A 192 11.89 9.00 -22.24
CA PRO A 192 10.65 9.77 -22.14
C PRO A 192 10.78 10.99 -21.20
N SER A 193 9.77 11.85 -21.20
CA SER A 193 9.69 13.04 -20.33
C SER A 193 9.63 12.69 -18.84
N SER A 194 9.72 13.71 -17.95
CA SER A 194 9.57 13.48 -16.53
C SER A 194 8.15 13.04 -16.12
N GLN A 195 7.18 13.12 -17.03
CA GLN A 195 5.79 12.77 -16.76
C GLN A 195 5.52 11.29 -16.96
N ALA A 196 6.53 10.49 -17.35
CA ALA A 196 6.35 9.08 -17.65
C ALA A 196 5.93 8.25 -16.43
N GLN A 197 4.96 7.35 -16.67
CA GLN A 197 4.60 6.29 -15.75
C GLN A 197 5.28 5.00 -16.17
N MET A 198 5.87 4.29 -15.21
CA MET A 198 6.73 3.14 -15.48
C MET A 198 6.28 1.88 -14.77
N ALA A 199 6.39 0.75 -15.45
CA ALA A 199 6.20 -0.58 -14.89
C ALA A 199 7.28 -1.54 -15.38
N TYR A 200 7.78 -2.39 -14.50
CA TYR A 200 8.81 -3.37 -14.85
C TYR A 200 8.16 -4.64 -15.40
N ASP A 201 8.36 -4.89 -16.69
CA ASP A 201 7.98 -6.13 -17.34
C ASP A 201 9.02 -7.20 -17.01
N SER A 202 8.75 -7.95 -15.94
CA SER A 202 9.64 -9.00 -15.44
C SER A 202 9.75 -10.20 -16.39
N LYS A 203 8.78 -10.40 -17.30
CA LYS A 203 8.81 -11.48 -18.29
C LYS A 203 9.81 -11.19 -19.41
N ARG A 204 9.85 -9.94 -19.88
CA ARG A 204 10.76 -9.49 -20.94
C ARG A 204 12.03 -8.84 -20.41
N ARG A 205 12.11 -8.59 -19.09
CA ARG A 205 13.20 -7.88 -18.40
C ARG A 205 13.44 -6.51 -19.02
N VAL A 206 12.36 -5.75 -19.17
CA VAL A 206 12.40 -4.36 -19.64
C VAL A 206 11.52 -3.50 -18.74
N THR A 207 11.90 -2.24 -18.57
CA THR A 207 10.98 -1.26 -17.98
C THR A 207 10.20 -0.61 -19.10
N VAL A 208 8.87 -0.72 -19.03
CA VAL A 208 7.96 -0.05 -19.95
C VAL A 208 7.62 1.30 -19.35
N ALA A 209 7.75 2.36 -20.13
CA ALA A 209 7.37 3.71 -19.76
C ALA A 209 6.33 4.24 -20.75
N PHE A 210 5.22 4.75 -20.23
CA PHE A 210 4.24 5.50 -21.00
C PHE A 210 4.37 6.98 -20.64
N ASP A 211 4.78 7.79 -21.62
CA ASP A 211 4.96 9.22 -21.48
C ASP A 211 3.60 9.91 -21.57
N LEU A 212 3.14 10.47 -20.46
CA LEU A 212 1.81 11.04 -20.37
C LEU A 212 1.67 12.38 -21.12
N GLU A 213 2.79 13.05 -21.43
CA GLU A 213 2.81 14.30 -22.18
C GLU A 213 2.87 14.04 -23.69
N THR A 214 3.73 13.13 -24.13
CA THR A 214 3.94 12.88 -25.57
C THR A 214 3.07 11.76 -26.12
N ARG A 215 2.44 10.94 -25.25
CA ARG A 215 1.72 9.70 -25.55
C ARG A 215 2.60 8.59 -26.14
N GLU A 216 3.90 8.74 -25.98
CA GLU A 216 4.88 7.81 -26.51
C GLU A 216 5.09 6.64 -25.54
N THR A 217 5.34 5.47 -26.09
CA THR A 217 5.70 4.29 -25.31
C THR A 217 7.18 4.01 -25.51
N TRP A 218 7.88 3.75 -24.42
CA TRP A 218 9.31 3.52 -24.40
C TRP A 218 9.62 2.25 -23.62
N GLU A 219 10.69 1.57 -24.02
CA GLU A 219 11.22 0.42 -23.29
C GLU A 219 12.69 0.62 -22.97
N PHE A 220 13.05 0.32 -21.73
CA PHE A 220 14.44 0.31 -21.29
C PHE A 220 14.91 -1.12 -21.03
N SER A 221 15.99 -1.51 -21.71
CA SER A 221 16.76 -2.73 -21.43
C SER A 221 18.17 -2.37 -20.95
N SER A 222 18.95 -1.76 -21.85
CA SER A 222 20.24 -1.12 -21.58
C SER A 222 20.29 0.34 -22.04
N LYS A 223 19.30 0.74 -22.86
CA LYS A 223 19.05 2.08 -23.38
C LYS A 223 17.55 2.19 -23.65
N TRP A 224 17.03 3.42 -23.68
CA TRP A 224 15.65 3.68 -24.07
C TRP A 224 15.47 3.46 -25.57
N THR A 225 14.40 2.77 -25.93
CA THR A 225 13.94 2.62 -27.31
C THR A 225 12.46 2.92 -27.38
N LYS A 226 12.06 3.75 -28.35
CA LYS A 226 10.65 4.04 -28.58
C LYS A 226 9.96 2.83 -29.22
N VAL A 227 8.79 2.47 -28.69
CA VAL A 227 7.92 1.44 -29.26
C VAL A 227 6.86 2.11 -30.12
N ALA A 228 6.81 1.75 -31.39
CA ALA A 228 5.78 2.23 -32.30
C ALA A 228 4.42 1.63 -31.92
N THR A 229 3.49 2.47 -31.48
CA THR A 229 2.12 2.10 -31.14
C THR A 229 1.17 2.85 -32.07
N LYS A 230 0.15 2.15 -32.59
CA LYS A 230 -0.85 2.75 -33.48
C LYS A 230 -1.86 3.57 -32.68
N ASP A 231 -2.36 2.96 -31.61
CA ASP A 231 -3.29 3.54 -30.66
C ASP A 231 -2.58 3.64 -29.29
N SER A 232 -2.92 4.66 -28.53
CA SER A 232 -2.38 4.88 -27.18
C SER A 232 -3.33 5.73 -26.35
N PRO A 233 -3.29 5.60 -25.01
CA PRO A 233 -4.06 6.46 -24.13
C PRO A 233 -3.87 7.94 -24.47
N GLU A 234 -4.92 8.72 -24.29
CA GLU A 234 -4.83 10.18 -24.44
C GLU A 234 -3.91 10.81 -23.38
N LYS A 235 -3.44 12.04 -23.66
CA LYS A 235 -2.61 12.81 -22.73
C LYS A 235 -3.34 12.98 -21.39
N ARG A 236 -2.66 12.64 -20.31
CA ARG A 236 -3.24 12.62 -18.96
C ARG A 236 -2.20 12.90 -17.90
N GLU A 237 -2.62 12.99 -16.65
CA GLU A 237 -1.75 13.05 -15.48
C GLU A 237 -2.34 12.19 -14.36
N HIS A 238 -1.55 11.93 -13.31
CA HIS A 238 -2.00 11.21 -12.11
C HIS A 238 -2.64 9.84 -12.38
N THR A 239 -2.19 9.14 -13.42
CA THR A 239 -2.64 7.78 -13.76
C THR A 239 -1.90 6.72 -12.93
N GLN A 240 -2.46 5.53 -12.85
CA GLN A 240 -1.87 4.39 -12.16
C GLN A 240 -1.40 3.36 -13.17
N ILE A 241 -0.21 2.79 -12.95
CA ILE A 241 0.39 1.80 -13.84
C ILE A 241 0.91 0.60 -13.03
N ALA A 242 0.72 -0.62 -13.54
CA ALA A 242 1.28 -1.83 -12.97
C ALA A 242 1.52 -2.89 -14.05
N PHE A 243 2.49 -3.78 -13.84
CA PHE A 243 2.71 -4.91 -14.72
C PHE A 243 2.00 -6.15 -14.17
N ASP A 244 0.97 -6.60 -14.90
CA ASP A 244 0.33 -7.89 -14.68
C ASP A 244 1.25 -8.98 -15.24
N SER A 245 2.07 -9.56 -14.36
CA SER A 245 3.00 -10.61 -14.75
C SER A 245 2.32 -11.94 -15.07
N GLY A 246 1.08 -12.16 -14.63
CA GLY A 246 0.31 -13.35 -14.97
C GLY A 246 -0.03 -13.37 -16.47
N ARG A 247 -0.62 -12.28 -16.96
CA ARG A 247 -1.04 -12.12 -18.35
C ARG A 247 0.05 -11.55 -19.26
N GLY A 248 1.10 -10.95 -18.68
CA GLY A 248 2.19 -10.33 -19.43
C GLY A 248 1.78 -9.03 -20.09
N VAL A 249 1.00 -8.20 -19.38
CA VAL A 249 0.51 -6.92 -19.88
C VAL A 249 0.80 -5.81 -18.86
N VAL A 250 1.09 -4.60 -19.34
CA VAL A 250 1.09 -3.41 -18.49
C VAL A 250 -0.34 -2.87 -18.47
N VAL A 251 -0.89 -2.68 -17.28
CA VAL A 251 -2.21 -2.11 -17.05
C VAL A 251 -2.04 -0.65 -16.66
N LEU A 252 -2.77 0.23 -17.35
CA LEU A 252 -2.88 1.65 -17.03
C LEU A 252 -4.34 1.98 -16.71
N TYR A 253 -4.57 2.72 -15.63
CA TYR A 253 -5.91 3.11 -15.19
C TYR A 253 -6.04 4.62 -14.96
N GLY A 254 -7.12 5.17 -15.49
CA GLY A 254 -7.64 6.50 -15.15
C GLY A 254 -6.64 7.65 -15.33
N GLY A 255 -6.69 8.60 -14.39
CA GLY A 255 -5.94 9.85 -14.41
C GLY A 255 -6.84 11.07 -14.66
N ILE A 256 -6.22 12.19 -15.01
CA ILE A 256 -6.90 13.45 -15.34
C ILE A 256 -6.47 13.85 -16.74
N ALA A 257 -7.41 14.16 -17.64
CA ALA A 257 -7.07 14.60 -18.99
C ALA A 257 -6.39 15.99 -18.94
N LYS A 258 -5.45 16.25 -19.86
CA LYS A 258 -4.71 17.53 -19.94
C LYS A 258 -5.60 18.78 -20.12
N GLY A 259 -6.83 18.60 -20.61
CA GLY A 259 -7.84 19.67 -20.75
C GLY A 259 -8.81 19.78 -19.57
N GLY A 260 -8.57 19.04 -18.49
CA GLY A 260 -9.50 18.85 -17.39
C GLY A 260 -10.45 17.67 -17.60
N GLY A 261 -11.03 17.19 -16.51
CA GLY A 261 -11.90 16.01 -16.51
C GLY A 261 -11.18 14.75 -16.04
N THR A 262 -11.86 13.98 -15.21
CA THR A 262 -11.32 12.76 -14.63
C THR A 262 -11.59 11.56 -15.55
N LEU A 263 -10.57 10.72 -15.71
CA LEU A 263 -10.60 9.54 -16.57
C LEU A 263 -10.77 8.29 -15.70
N ALA A 264 -11.61 7.37 -16.17
CA ALA A 264 -11.84 6.05 -15.57
C ALA A 264 -11.74 4.95 -16.63
N ASP A 265 -10.95 5.17 -17.68
CA ASP A 265 -10.65 4.17 -18.70
C ASP A 265 -9.55 3.22 -18.21
N THR A 266 -9.56 2.00 -18.76
CA THR A 266 -8.52 0.99 -18.55
C THR A 266 -7.85 0.71 -19.87
N TRP A 267 -6.52 0.65 -19.87
CA TRP A 267 -5.71 0.35 -21.02
C TRP A 267 -4.73 -0.76 -20.71
N GLU A 268 -4.48 -1.63 -21.68
CA GLU A 268 -3.51 -2.70 -21.56
C GLU A 268 -2.48 -2.65 -22.69
N PHE A 269 -1.21 -2.79 -22.34
CA PHE A 269 -0.11 -2.91 -23.28
C PHE A 269 0.50 -4.31 -23.24
N ASN A 270 0.49 -5.00 -24.37
CA ASN A 270 0.95 -6.39 -24.49
C ASN A 270 2.43 -6.53 -24.89
N GLY A 271 3.22 -5.46 -24.78
CA GLY A 271 4.59 -5.40 -25.29
C GLY A 271 4.71 -4.95 -26.75
N LYS A 272 3.60 -4.73 -27.45
CA LYS A 272 3.58 -4.24 -28.84
C LYS A 272 2.57 -3.12 -29.08
N ALA A 273 1.37 -3.24 -28.53
CA ALA A 273 0.29 -2.28 -28.75
C ALA A 273 -0.52 -2.05 -27.48
N TRP A 274 -1.07 -0.84 -27.36
CA TRP A 274 -2.08 -0.52 -26.37
C TRP A 274 -3.47 -0.90 -26.90
N ALA A 275 -4.32 -1.40 -26.01
CA ALA A 275 -5.74 -1.62 -26.27
C ALA A 275 -6.57 -1.04 -25.12
N SER A 276 -7.63 -0.32 -25.45
CA SER A 276 -8.62 0.10 -24.46
C SER A 276 -9.48 -1.11 -24.08
N VAL A 277 -9.62 -1.35 -22.77
CA VAL A 277 -10.46 -2.42 -22.24
C VAL A 277 -11.79 -1.83 -21.81
N GLN A 278 -12.87 -2.39 -22.35
CA GLN A 278 -14.24 -2.05 -21.93
C GLN A 278 -14.53 -2.76 -20.62
N THR A 279 -14.60 -1.99 -19.52
CA THR A 279 -14.83 -2.50 -18.17
C THR A 279 -16.22 -2.09 -17.67
N VAL A 280 -16.90 -2.98 -16.95
CA VAL A 280 -18.04 -2.63 -16.08
C VAL A 280 -17.60 -2.56 -14.62
N GLY A 281 -18.38 -1.86 -13.80
CA GLY A 281 -18.15 -1.81 -12.35
C GLY A 281 -16.76 -1.27 -11.98
N ARG A 282 -16.40 -0.11 -12.49
CA ARG A 282 -15.05 0.47 -12.32
C ARG A 282 -14.95 1.44 -11.14
N PRO A 283 -13.75 1.61 -10.56
CA PRO A 283 -13.50 2.65 -9.57
C PRO A 283 -13.94 4.02 -10.07
N ALA A 284 -14.35 4.89 -9.15
CA ALA A 284 -14.51 6.30 -9.49
C ALA A 284 -13.18 6.86 -10.03
N ALA A 285 -13.27 7.80 -10.97
CA ALA A 285 -12.10 8.43 -11.55
C ALA A 285 -11.31 9.17 -10.45
N GLY A 286 -10.01 8.94 -10.34
CA GLY A 286 -9.20 9.57 -9.30
C GLY A 286 -7.81 8.97 -9.15
N ALA A 287 -6.96 9.68 -8.42
CA ALA A 287 -5.59 9.27 -8.12
C ALA A 287 -5.57 8.19 -7.02
N GLY A 288 -4.82 7.14 -7.25
CA GLY A 288 -4.53 6.09 -6.26
C GLY A 288 -3.14 5.53 -6.49
N CYS A 289 -2.89 4.36 -5.91
CA CYS A 289 -1.69 3.57 -6.16
C CYS A 289 -2.10 2.18 -6.65
N MET A 290 -1.33 1.61 -7.57
CA MET A 290 -1.61 0.30 -8.15
C MET A 290 -0.38 -0.59 -8.12
N ALA A 291 -0.59 -1.84 -7.73
CA ALA A 291 0.43 -2.88 -7.81
C ALA A 291 -0.23 -4.20 -8.21
N TYR A 292 0.55 -5.09 -8.82
CA TYR A 292 0.07 -6.42 -9.17
C TYR A 292 0.32 -7.40 -8.03
N ASP A 293 -0.77 -7.99 -7.52
CA ASP A 293 -0.75 -9.10 -6.58
C ASP A 293 -0.45 -10.38 -7.35
N VAL A 294 0.79 -10.86 -7.26
CA VAL A 294 1.24 -12.06 -7.98
C VAL A 294 0.56 -13.32 -7.45
N LYS A 295 0.25 -13.37 -6.15
CA LYS A 295 -0.35 -14.53 -5.48
C LYS A 295 -1.79 -14.73 -5.95
N ASN A 296 -2.58 -13.66 -5.95
CA ASN A 296 -3.99 -13.69 -6.31
C ASN A 296 -4.24 -13.39 -7.79
N LYS A 297 -3.20 -13.00 -8.54
CA LYS A 297 -3.22 -12.71 -9.98
C LYS A 297 -4.14 -11.54 -10.37
N VAL A 298 -4.10 -10.47 -9.58
CA VAL A 298 -4.95 -9.29 -9.77
C VAL A 298 -4.14 -8.01 -9.65
N CYS A 299 -4.48 -6.98 -10.42
CA CYS A 299 -4.04 -5.62 -10.12
C CYS A 299 -4.89 -5.10 -8.95
N VAL A 300 -4.22 -4.66 -7.88
CA VAL A 300 -4.84 -4.01 -6.72
C VAL A 300 -4.68 -2.51 -6.89
N LEU A 301 -5.79 -1.80 -7.04
CA LEU A 301 -5.86 -0.35 -7.00
C LEU A 301 -6.42 0.07 -5.63
N HIS A 302 -5.73 0.99 -4.96
CA HIS A 302 -6.20 1.53 -3.69
C HIS A 302 -6.01 3.05 -3.61
N GLY A 303 -6.99 3.72 -2.99
CA GLY A 303 -6.98 5.14 -2.72
C GLY A 303 -8.11 5.89 -3.41
N GLY A 304 -7.82 7.08 -3.93
CA GLY A 304 -8.82 7.99 -4.48
C GLY A 304 -9.65 8.69 -3.41
N ALA A 305 -10.55 9.57 -3.85
CA ALA A 305 -11.41 10.36 -2.96
C ALA A 305 -12.32 9.48 -2.07
N LEU A 306 -12.65 8.28 -2.52
CA LEU A 306 -13.48 7.33 -1.78
C LEU A 306 -12.67 6.36 -0.91
N ASN A 307 -11.34 6.37 -1.03
CA ASN A 307 -10.44 5.50 -0.27
C ASN A 307 -10.82 4.02 -0.33
N GLU A 308 -11.05 3.52 -1.55
CA GLU A 308 -11.56 2.19 -1.81
C GLU A 308 -10.47 1.25 -2.32
N THR A 309 -10.69 -0.06 -2.16
CA THR A 309 -9.85 -1.10 -2.75
C THR A 309 -10.60 -1.75 -3.91
N TRP A 310 -9.93 -1.85 -5.06
CA TRP A 310 -10.48 -2.42 -6.28
C TRP A 310 -9.50 -3.42 -6.89
N LEU A 311 -10.04 -4.50 -7.43
CA LEU A 311 -9.28 -5.60 -8.02
C LEU A 311 -9.59 -5.68 -9.52
N TYR A 312 -8.55 -5.91 -10.32
CA TYR A 312 -8.68 -6.09 -11.76
C TYR A 312 -7.99 -7.37 -12.24
N GLU A 313 -8.77 -8.24 -12.87
CA GLU A 313 -8.37 -9.57 -13.36
C GLU A 313 -8.19 -9.62 -14.89
N GLY A 314 -8.20 -8.47 -15.57
CA GLY A 314 -8.06 -8.40 -17.02
C GLY A 314 -9.34 -8.28 -17.82
N LYS A 315 -10.47 -8.04 -17.15
CA LYS A 315 -11.74 -7.78 -17.81
C LYS A 315 -12.53 -6.70 -17.09
N ASP A 316 -13.04 -7.02 -15.91
CA ASP A 316 -13.87 -6.12 -15.11
C ASP A 316 -13.16 -5.79 -13.79
N TRP A 317 -13.50 -4.63 -13.24
CA TRP A 317 -13.07 -4.23 -11.92
C TRP A 317 -14.07 -4.74 -10.88
N THR A 318 -13.57 -5.19 -9.73
CA THR A 318 -14.42 -5.62 -8.62
C THR A 318 -14.02 -4.87 -7.36
N LYS A 319 -15.00 -4.25 -6.69
CA LYS A 319 -14.78 -3.57 -5.41
C LYS A 319 -14.52 -4.60 -4.33
N LYS A 320 -13.43 -4.44 -3.58
CA LYS A 320 -13.10 -5.29 -2.44
C LYS A 320 -13.52 -4.61 -1.14
N ALA A 321 -14.40 -5.28 -0.39
CA ALA A 321 -14.72 -4.86 0.96
C ALA A 321 -13.57 -5.21 1.91
N THR A 322 -13.01 -4.18 2.54
CA THR A 322 -11.91 -4.29 3.51
C THR A 322 -12.39 -3.80 4.87
N ALA A 323 -12.20 -4.59 5.94
CA ALA A 323 -12.60 -4.16 7.27
C ALA A 323 -11.60 -3.15 7.83
N THR A 324 -10.32 -3.35 7.52
CA THR A 324 -9.25 -2.41 7.80
C THR A 324 -8.83 -1.73 6.49
N THR A 325 -8.50 -0.44 6.56
CA THR A 325 -8.02 0.28 5.38
C THR A 325 -6.97 1.30 5.78
N PRO A 326 -5.95 1.53 4.93
CA PRO A 326 -5.21 2.78 4.98
C PRO A 326 -6.23 3.92 4.95
N GLY A 327 -6.09 4.91 5.83
CA GLY A 327 -6.91 6.13 5.72
C GLY A 327 -6.66 6.85 4.39
N ALA A 328 -7.64 7.66 3.95
CA ALA A 328 -7.60 8.42 2.70
C ALA A 328 -6.28 9.19 2.55
N ARG A 329 -5.58 8.97 1.44
CA ARG A 329 -4.30 9.59 1.16
C ARG A 329 -4.00 9.70 -0.31
N ASN A 330 -3.25 10.74 -0.67
CA ASN A 330 -2.74 10.94 -2.02
C ASN A 330 -1.24 10.63 -2.08
N TYR A 331 -0.75 10.34 -3.28
CA TYR A 331 0.69 10.17 -3.57
C TYR A 331 1.39 9.07 -2.75
N ALA A 332 0.63 8.05 -2.31
CA ALA A 332 1.23 6.84 -1.75
C ALA A 332 1.87 6.00 -2.87
N GLY A 333 2.97 5.31 -2.56
CA GLY A 333 3.54 4.34 -3.48
C GLY A 333 3.09 2.94 -3.14
N SER A 334 3.07 2.08 -4.15
CA SER A 334 2.69 0.68 -4.01
C SER A 334 3.62 -0.24 -4.77
N CYS A 335 3.91 -1.41 -4.21
CA CYS A 335 4.66 -2.45 -4.91
C CYS A 335 4.31 -3.86 -4.38
N TRP A 336 4.70 -4.89 -5.11
CA TRP A 336 4.60 -6.28 -4.64
C TRP A 336 5.71 -6.60 -3.64
N ASP A 337 5.34 -7.25 -2.53
CA ASP A 337 6.25 -7.89 -1.58
C ASP A 337 6.25 -9.41 -1.82
N PRO A 338 7.28 -9.97 -2.46
CA PRO A 338 7.38 -11.41 -2.69
C PRO A 338 7.76 -12.21 -1.45
N VAL A 339 8.25 -11.57 -0.37
CA VAL A 339 8.60 -12.24 0.90
C VAL A 339 7.32 -12.51 1.68
N GLY A 340 6.53 -11.47 1.92
CA GLY A 340 5.25 -11.56 2.62
C GLY A 340 4.07 -12.00 1.75
N GLN A 341 4.27 -12.14 0.43
CA GLN A 341 3.26 -12.42 -0.59
C GLN A 341 2.02 -11.51 -0.48
N ARG A 342 2.28 -10.20 -0.49
CA ARG A 342 1.31 -9.14 -0.25
C ARG A 342 1.61 -7.91 -1.09
N VAL A 343 0.61 -7.08 -1.33
CA VAL A 343 0.82 -5.75 -1.92
C VAL A 343 1.15 -4.78 -0.80
N LEU A 344 2.21 -3.99 -0.95
CA LEU A 344 2.57 -2.93 -0.02
C LEU A 344 2.02 -1.59 -0.51
N LEU A 345 1.65 -0.76 0.45
CA LEU A 345 1.37 0.66 0.27
C LEU A 345 2.17 1.42 1.31
N TYR A 346 2.96 2.40 0.89
CA TYR A 346 3.77 3.21 1.79
C TYR A 346 3.46 4.69 1.66
N GLY A 347 3.37 5.34 2.82
CA GLY A 347 3.38 6.79 2.95
C GLY A 347 2.16 7.47 2.37
N GLY A 348 2.40 8.54 1.60
CA GLY A 348 1.38 9.45 1.08
C GLY A 348 1.08 10.64 2.00
N SER A 349 0.23 11.54 1.53
CA SER A 349 -0.28 12.69 2.28
C SER A 349 -1.69 12.41 2.77
N LYS A 350 -1.89 12.44 4.09
CA LYS A 350 -3.15 12.28 4.81
C LYS A 350 -3.45 13.59 5.54
N ASP A 351 -4.60 14.21 5.30
CA ASP A 351 -5.01 15.46 5.96
C ASP A 351 -3.94 16.57 5.90
N ASN A 352 -3.27 16.70 4.75
CA ASN A 352 -2.11 17.60 4.50
C ASN A 352 -0.84 17.29 5.31
N ALA A 353 -0.78 16.14 6.00
CA ALA A 353 0.40 15.65 6.69
C ALA A 353 0.99 14.43 5.99
N LEU A 354 2.32 14.39 5.91
CA LEU A 354 3.04 13.26 5.33
C LEU A 354 3.01 12.07 6.30
N SER A 355 2.68 10.89 5.79
CA SER A 355 2.63 9.64 6.56
C SER A 355 3.87 8.79 6.29
N HIS A 356 4.34 8.06 7.31
CA HIS A 356 5.36 7.00 7.18
C HIS A 356 4.77 5.60 7.36
N GLU A 357 3.44 5.48 7.32
CA GLU A 357 2.78 4.20 7.49
C GLU A 357 3.11 3.26 6.32
N LEU A 358 3.41 2.00 6.66
CA LEU A 358 3.58 0.92 5.71
C LEU A 358 2.43 -0.08 5.87
N TRP A 359 1.53 -0.11 4.91
CA TRP A 359 0.39 -1.01 4.88
C TRP A 359 0.67 -2.20 3.97
N ALA A 360 0.08 -3.34 4.30
CA ALA A 360 0.12 -4.56 3.50
C ALA A 360 -1.29 -5.06 3.19
N PHE A 361 -1.53 -5.43 1.94
CA PHE A 361 -2.74 -6.07 1.47
C PHE A 361 -2.47 -7.54 1.13
N ASP A 362 -3.15 -8.47 1.80
CA ASP A 362 -2.90 -9.92 1.68
C ASP A 362 -3.75 -10.65 0.62
N GLY A 363 -4.57 -9.90 -0.11
CA GLY A 363 -5.63 -10.38 -1.02
C GLY A 363 -7.03 -10.24 -0.42
N ASP A 364 -7.10 -10.09 0.90
CA ASP A 364 -8.32 -9.84 1.65
C ASP A 364 -8.21 -8.54 2.43
N ASP A 365 -7.54 -8.55 3.60
CA ASP A 365 -7.06 -7.51 4.55
C ASP A 365 -6.14 -6.40 4.05
N TRP A 366 -6.32 -5.15 4.45
CA TRP A 366 -5.16 -4.31 4.79
C TRP A 366 -4.73 -4.51 6.25
N THR A 367 -3.42 -4.53 6.49
CA THR A 367 -2.82 -4.54 7.83
C THR A 367 -1.71 -3.51 7.88
N LEU A 368 -1.69 -2.67 8.92
CA LEU A 368 -0.58 -1.76 9.15
C LEU A 368 0.62 -2.56 9.68
N LEU A 369 1.76 -2.44 8.99
CA LEU A 369 3.00 -3.10 9.37
C LEU A 369 3.81 -2.26 10.36
N ASP A 370 4.53 -2.95 11.22
CA ASP A 370 5.42 -2.32 12.19
C ASP A 370 6.80 -2.04 11.57
N ALA A 371 6.96 -0.81 11.07
CA ALA A 371 8.24 -0.29 10.60
C ALA A 371 8.69 0.93 11.44
N GLU A 372 9.98 0.99 11.75
CA GLU A 372 10.64 2.03 12.55
C GLU A 372 12.03 2.34 11.99
N GLY A 373 12.83 3.13 12.71
CA GLY A 373 14.22 3.42 12.36
C GLY A 373 14.42 4.83 11.83
N GLU A 374 15.44 5.00 10.97
CA GLU A 374 15.69 6.27 10.29
C GLU A 374 14.62 6.44 9.21
N LEU A 375 13.49 7.03 9.59
CA LEU A 375 12.37 7.17 8.67
C LEU A 375 12.79 8.03 7.46
N PRO A 376 12.50 7.57 6.23
CA PRO A 376 12.85 8.31 5.02
C PRO A 376 12.25 9.71 5.04
N LYS A 377 12.87 10.69 4.37
CA LYS A 377 12.19 11.98 4.10
C LYS A 377 10.93 11.70 3.26
N MET A 378 9.93 12.58 3.27
CA MET A 378 8.65 12.31 2.57
C MET A 378 8.35 13.35 1.48
N ASN A 379 9.31 13.61 0.59
CA ASN A 379 9.11 14.43 -0.62
C ASN A 379 8.58 13.60 -1.81
N GLY A 380 7.77 12.56 -1.52
CA GLY A 380 7.32 11.53 -2.44
C GLY A 380 7.33 10.15 -1.76
N ALA A 381 6.37 9.29 -2.07
CA ALA A 381 6.26 7.97 -1.44
C ALA A 381 6.69 6.84 -2.39
N PHE A 382 7.78 7.02 -3.11
CA PHE A 382 8.18 6.07 -4.12
C PHE A 382 8.84 4.83 -3.51
N ILE A 383 8.15 3.69 -3.60
CA ILE A 383 8.66 2.40 -3.15
C ILE A 383 8.79 1.41 -4.31
N TYR A 384 9.78 0.54 -4.23
CA TYR A 384 9.85 -0.65 -5.07
C TYR A 384 10.61 -1.77 -4.36
N TYR A 385 10.27 -3.01 -4.67
CA TYR A 385 11.01 -4.16 -4.17
C TYR A 385 12.10 -4.53 -5.18
N ASN A 386 13.36 -4.61 -4.73
CA ASN A 386 14.45 -5.07 -5.59
C ASN A 386 14.62 -6.58 -5.44
N SER A 387 14.24 -7.32 -6.47
CA SER A 387 14.28 -8.79 -6.47
C SER A 387 15.69 -9.37 -6.27
N ALA A 388 16.72 -8.71 -6.83
CA ALA A 388 18.10 -9.16 -6.75
C ALA A 388 18.71 -8.95 -5.35
N ARG A 389 18.29 -7.90 -4.64
CA ARG A 389 18.80 -7.55 -3.29
C ARG A 389 17.89 -8.01 -2.15
N LYS A 390 16.68 -8.46 -2.48
CA LYS A 390 15.66 -8.89 -1.53
C LYS A 390 15.28 -7.83 -0.49
N LYS A 391 15.29 -6.56 -0.88
CA LYS A 391 14.98 -5.41 -0.02
C LYS A 391 13.92 -4.53 -0.64
N LEU A 392 13.06 -3.97 0.20
CA LEU A 392 12.23 -2.83 -0.17
C LEU A 392 13.10 -1.58 -0.17
N TYR A 393 12.95 -0.75 -1.19
CA TYR A 393 13.60 0.54 -1.32
C TYR A 393 12.57 1.64 -1.27
N HIS A 394 12.95 2.74 -0.63
CA HIS A 394 12.24 4.02 -0.71
C HIS A 394 13.22 5.12 -1.11
N LEU A 395 12.72 6.09 -1.89
CA LEU A 395 13.51 7.22 -2.40
C LEU A 395 12.72 8.53 -2.23
N ALA A 396 13.25 9.47 -1.42
CA ALA A 396 12.71 10.84 -1.23
C ALA A 396 13.81 11.88 -0.85
N GLY A 397 14.69 12.30 -1.76
CA GLY A 397 15.96 13.03 -1.50
C GLY A 397 17.01 12.20 -0.73
N THR A 398 16.59 11.15 -0.06
CA THR A 398 17.43 10.13 0.56
C THR A 398 16.91 8.76 0.15
N MET A 399 17.81 7.79 0.10
CA MET A 399 17.47 6.42 -0.18
C MET A 399 17.50 5.60 1.10
N HIS A 400 16.45 4.84 1.33
CA HIS A 400 16.33 3.95 2.47
C HIS A 400 15.97 2.55 2.03
N THR A 401 16.34 1.57 2.85
CA THR A 401 15.94 0.18 2.68
C THR A 401 15.20 -0.34 3.89
N LEU A 402 14.33 -1.32 3.63
CA LEU A 402 13.64 -2.10 4.64
C LEU A 402 13.77 -3.59 4.29
N ASP A 403 14.22 -4.39 5.25
CA ASP A 403 14.16 -5.85 5.18
C ASP A 403 12.75 -6.31 5.52
N LEU A 404 12.06 -6.90 4.55
CA LEU A 404 10.71 -7.41 4.71
C LEU A 404 10.73 -8.75 5.44
N LYS A 405 9.74 -8.95 6.31
CA LYS A 405 9.52 -10.18 7.08
C LYS A 405 8.20 -10.84 6.72
#